data_AF-A0A1I4IRM3-F1
#
_entry.id   AF-A0A1I4IRM3-F1
#
_cell.length_a   1.000
_cell.length_b   1.000
_cell.length_c   1.000
_cell.angle_alpha   90.00
_cell.angle_beta   90.00
_cell.angle_gamma   90.00
#
_symmetry.space_group_name_H-M   'P 1'
#
loop_
_entity.id
_entity.type
_entity.pdbx_description
1 polymer ?
#
loop_
_entity_poly.entity_id
_entity_poly.type
_entity_poly.pdbx_seq_one_letter_code
_entity_poly.pdbx_strand_id
1 'polypeptide(L)' 'RFGRHFDDGTLPAPEGLIESPLAEGPARYADINEGRSEKVILIP' A
#
# COMPACT_ATOMS: atom_id res chain seq x y z
N ARG A 1 -4.47 11.62 -15.41
CA ARG A 1 -3.29 11.19 -14.63
C ARG A 1 -3.78 10.44 -13.40
N PHE A 2 -3.22 9.27 -13.09
CA PHE A 2 -3.51 8.58 -11.82
C PHE A 2 -3.05 9.47 -10.65
N GLY A 3 -3.79 9.48 -9.55
CA GLY A 3 -3.43 10.27 -8.36
C GLY A 3 -3.80 11.76 -8.40
N ARG A 4 -4.38 12.27 -9.50
CA ARG A 4 -4.71 13.71 -9.64
C ARG A 4 -5.50 14.28 -8.46
N HIS A 5 -6.46 13.55 -7.91
CA HIS A 5 -7.27 14.04 -6.81
C HIS A 5 -6.50 14.18 -5.48
N PHE A 6 -5.45 13.37 -5.28
CA PHE A 6 -4.52 13.53 -4.17
C PHE A 6 -3.58 14.72 -4.44
N ASP A 7 -3.06 14.85 -5.68
CA ASP A 7 -2.22 15.98 -6.10
C ASP A 7 -2.93 17.33 -5.93
N ASP A 8 -4.21 17.39 -6.33
CA ASP A 8 -5.06 18.58 -6.25
C ASP A 8 -5.60 18.83 -4.82
N GLY A 9 -5.26 17.98 -3.83
CA GLY A 9 -5.69 18.10 -2.43
C GLY A 9 -7.18 17.83 -2.19
N THR A 10 -7.91 17.39 -3.21
CA THR A 10 -9.36 17.08 -3.15
C THR A 10 -9.65 15.75 -2.45
N LEU A 11 -8.66 14.89 -2.30
CA LEU A 11 -8.68 13.70 -1.46
C LEU A 11 -7.55 13.76 -0.43
N PRO A 12 -7.79 13.34 0.82
CA PRO A 12 -6.72 13.22 1.81
C PRO A 12 -5.73 12.15 1.38
N ALA A 13 -4.44 12.34 1.71
CA ALA A 13 -3.44 11.30 1.50
C ALA A 13 -3.84 10.02 2.27
N PRO A 14 -3.64 8.82 1.69
CA PRO A 14 -3.91 7.58 2.39
C PRO A 14 -2.98 7.44 3.60
N GLU A 15 -3.57 7.08 4.74
CA GLU A 15 -2.87 6.81 6.00
C GLU A 15 -2.74 5.30 6.25
N GLY A 16 -1.91 4.92 7.23
CA GLY A 16 -1.72 3.52 7.62
C GLY A 16 -1.00 2.67 6.56
N LEU A 17 -0.19 3.31 5.72
CA LEU A 17 0.61 2.65 4.71
C LEU A 17 1.83 1.99 5.34
N ILE A 18 2.12 0.76 4.92
CA ILE A 18 3.33 0.03 5.29
C ILE A 18 4.19 -0.13 4.05
N GLU A 19 5.40 0.37 4.06
CA GLU A 19 6.35 0.10 2.98
C GLU A 19 7.06 -1.23 3.23
N SER A 20 7.19 -2.04 2.19
CA SER A 20 7.88 -3.33 2.25
C SER A 20 8.72 -3.54 0.98
N PRO A 21 9.94 -4.09 1.10
CA PRO A 21 10.75 -4.45 -0.06
C PRO A 21 10.00 -5.39 -1.00
N LEU A 22 10.17 -5.24 -2.31
CA LEU A 22 9.55 -6.11 -3.31
C LEU A 22 9.88 -7.60 -3.08
N ALA A 23 11.09 -7.89 -2.58
CA ALA A 23 11.53 -9.24 -2.21
C ALA A 23 10.67 -9.90 -1.12
N GLU A 24 10.02 -9.11 -0.26
CA GLU A 24 9.13 -9.60 0.80
C GLU A 24 7.68 -9.79 0.31
N GLY A 25 7.36 -9.39 -0.93
CA GLY A 25 6.01 -9.48 -1.49
C GLY A 25 5.30 -10.82 -1.25
N PRO A 26 5.94 -11.99 -1.47
CA PRO A 26 5.33 -13.28 -1.17
C PRO A 26 4.88 -13.43 0.29
N ALA A 27 5.67 -12.95 1.25
CA ALA A 27 5.30 -12.98 2.66
C ALA A 27 4.12 -12.04 2.95
N ARG A 28 4.10 -10.84 2.34
CA ARG A 28 2.98 -9.88 2.46
C ARG A 28 1.67 -10.41 1.90
N TYR A 29 1.72 -11.21 0.84
CA TYR A 29 0.53 -11.90 0.33
C TYR A 29 0.09 -13.08 1.22
N ALA A 30 1.04 -13.77 1.88
CA ALA A 30 0.69 -14.80 2.85
C ALA A 30 -0.07 -14.20 4.05
N ASP A 31 0.37 -13.04 4.55
CA ASP A 31 -0.34 -12.28 5.60
C ASP A 31 -1.81 -12.03 5.23
N ILE A 32 -2.10 -11.62 3.99
CA ILE A 32 -3.47 -11.37 3.51
C ILE A 32 -4.32 -12.64 3.57
N ASN A 33 -3.75 -13.80 3.22
CA ASN A 33 -4.45 -15.08 3.30
C ASN A 33 -4.80 -15.46 4.76
N GLU A 34 -4.05 -14.94 5.73
CA GLU A 34 -4.33 -15.09 7.16
C GLU A 34 -5.34 -14.07 7.71
N GLY A 35 -5.91 -13.23 6.83
CA GLY A 35 -6.95 -12.26 7.18
C GLY A 35 -6.42 -10.86 7.51
N ARG A 36 -5.12 -10.60 7.28
CA ARG A 36 -4.55 -9.26 7.37
C ARG A 36 -5.06 -8.35 6.24
N SER A 37 -5.15 -7.06 6.52
CA SER A 37 -5.71 -6.07 5.59
C SER A 37 -4.97 -4.73 5.60
N GLU A 38 -3.79 -4.70 6.21
CA GLU A 38 -2.88 -3.57 6.19
C GLU A 38 -2.52 -3.19 4.75
N LYS A 39 -2.44 -1.88 4.48
CA LYS A 39 -2.13 -1.37 3.15
C LYS A 39 -0.63 -1.38 2.92
N VAL A 40 -0.12 -2.48 2.37
CA VAL A 40 1.30 -2.63 2.06
C VAL A 40 1.62 -2.07 0.66
N ILE A 41 2.63 -1.22 0.57
CA ILE A 41 3.20 -0.71 -0.68
C ILE A 41 4.53 -1.41 -0.91
N LEU A 42 4.66 -2.10 -2.05
CA LEU A 42 5.90 -2.75 -2.44
C LEU A 42 6.84 -1.74 -3.09
N ILE A 43 8.03 -1.59 -2.52
CA ILE A 43 9.07 -0.69 -3.00
C ILE A 43 10.17 -1.53 -3.69
N PRO A 44 10.68 -1.08 -4.86
CA PRO A 44 11.75 -1.77 -5.59
C PRO A 44 13.01 -2.05 -4.76
#